data_AF-A0A9D8CBN2-F1
#
_entry.id   AF-A0A9D8CBN2-F1
#
_cell.length_a   1.000
_cell.length_b   1.000
_cell.length_c   1.000
_cell.angle_alpha   90.00
_cell.angle_beta   90.00
_cell.angle_gamma   90.00
#
_symmetry.space_group_name_H-M   'P 1'
#
loop_
_entity.id
_entity.type
_entity.pdbx_description
1 polymer ?
#
loop_
_entity_poly.entity_id
_entity_poly.type
_entity_poly.pdbx_seq_one_letter_code
_entity_poly.pdbx_strand_id
1 'polypeptide(L)'
;LDRAHDDEAALRAEMQAAHCGALPERALPGMALAQRYRDAIMAERALAAGPSVLILGAGHAGKGRDVPAALERIAPGIESFSIALIEVAPERADPAAYGRGRRYDALWFTPRASIADPCAAFRTRA
;
A
#
# COMPACT_ATOMS: atom_id res chain seq x y z
N LEU A 1 -7.09 12.67 -12.88
CA LEU A 1 -6.48 12.45 -11.55
C LEU A 1 -7.16 13.26 -10.44
N ASP A 2 -7.86 14.36 -10.78
CA ASP A 2 -8.51 15.29 -9.82
C ASP A 2 -9.89 14.89 -9.26
N ARG A 3 -10.34 13.64 -9.38
CA ARG A 3 -11.58 13.26 -8.68
C ARG A 3 -11.31 13.06 -7.20
N ALA A 4 -12.18 13.58 -6.34
CA ALA A 4 -12.30 13.12 -4.97
C ALA A 4 -12.42 11.58 -5.01
N HIS A 5 -11.48 10.90 -4.36
CA HIS A 5 -11.62 9.46 -4.14
C HIS A 5 -12.24 9.37 -2.75
N ASP A 6 -13.32 8.61 -2.64
CA ASP A 6 -14.05 8.39 -1.37
C ASP A 6 -13.13 7.85 -0.25
N ASP A 7 -11.93 7.40 -0.63
CA ASP A 7 -10.90 6.81 0.20
C ASP A 7 -9.73 7.75 0.59
N GLU A 8 -9.73 9.03 0.24
CA GLU A 8 -8.59 9.94 0.52
C GLU A 8 -8.22 9.98 2.01
N ALA A 9 -9.21 10.00 2.90
CA ALA A 9 -8.98 9.97 4.35
C ALA A 9 -8.31 8.65 4.78
N ALA A 10 -8.75 7.51 4.22
CA ALA A 10 -8.17 6.21 4.51
C ALA A 10 -6.71 6.11 4.02
N LEU A 11 -6.42 6.64 2.82
CA LEU A 11 -5.06 6.71 2.31
C LEU A 11 -4.15 7.54 3.22
N ARG A 12 -4.61 8.72 3.65
CA ARG A 12 -3.83 9.58 4.55
C ARG A 12 -3.62 8.95 5.92
N ALA A 13 -4.63 8.26 6.46
CA ALA A 13 -4.49 7.52 7.72
C ALA A 13 -3.46 6.38 7.61
N GLU A 14 -3.49 5.62 6.51
CA GLU A 14 -2.49 4.59 6.23
C GLU A 14 -1.09 5.18 6.07
N MET A 15 -0.96 6.32 5.38
CA MET A 15 0.31 7.04 5.25
C MET A 15 0.83 7.51 6.60
N GLN A 16 -0.02 8.12 7.43
CA GLN A 16 0.37 8.56 8.76
C GLN A 16 0.86 7.38 9.61
N ALA A 17 0.15 6.25 9.59
CA ALA A 17 0.54 5.04 10.29
C ALA A 17 1.86 4.44 9.76
N ALA A 18 2.04 4.40 8.44
CA ALA A 18 3.27 3.92 7.80
C ALA A 18 4.50 4.80 8.12
N HIS A 19 4.28 6.06 8.47
CA HIS A 19 5.32 7.00 8.90
C HIS A 19 5.37 7.14 10.42
N CYS A 20 4.92 6.13 11.17
CA CYS A 20 4.96 6.09 12.63
C CYS A 20 4.28 7.27 13.33
N GLY A 21 3.34 7.94 12.65
CA GLY A 21 2.71 9.17 13.15
C GLY A 21 3.61 10.41 13.13
N ALA A 22 4.83 10.33 12.60
CA ALA A 22 5.83 11.40 12.65
C ALA A 22 5.76 12.37 11.47
N LEU A 23 4.92 12.07 10.46
CA LEU A 23 4.76 12.95 9.31
C LEU A 23 3.97 14.22 9.71
N PRO A 24 4.43 15.43 9.34
CA PRO A 24 3.62 16.63 9.49
C PRO A 24 2.32 16.51 8.69
N GLU A 25 1.18 16.86 9.29
CA GLU A 25 -0.14 16.71 8.65
C GLU A 25 -0.23 17.43 7.29
N ARG A 26 0.40 18.60 7.18
CA ARG A 26 0.50 19.38 5.94
C ARG A 26 1.18 18.65 4.77
N ALA A 27 1.96 17.60 5.05
CA ALA A 27 2.64 16.81 4.03
C ALA A 27 1.76 15.68 3.46
N LEU A 28 0.75 15.22 4.22
CA LEU A 28 -0.11 14.09 3.82
C LEU A 28 -0.80 14.28 2.46
N PRO A 29 -1.40 15.45 2.13
CA PRO A 29 -2.04 15.63 0.84
C PRO A 29 -1.07 15.49 -0.33
N GLY A 30 0.14 16.05 -0.19
CA GLY A 30 1.18 15.97 -1.23
C GLY A 30 1.69 14.54 -1.42
N MET A 31 1.85 13.79 -0.33
CA MET A 31 2.24 12.38 -0.41
C MET A 31 1.15 11.52 -1.04
N ALA A 32 -0.11 11.72 -0.66
CA ALA A 32 -1.27 11.03 -1.25
C ALA A 32 -1.32 11.25 -2.77
N LEU A 33 -1.16 12.49 -3.23
CA LEU A 33 -1.08 12.81 -4.65
C LEU A 33 0.11 12.12 -5.34
N ALA A 34 1.28 12.17 -4.71
CA ALA A 34 2.49 11.55 -5.27
C ALA A 34 2.38 10.02 -5.35
N GLN A 35 1.71 9.37 -4.39
CA GLN A 35 1.43 7.93 -4.46
C GLN A 35 0.53 7.60 -5.64
N ARG A 36 -0.60 8.32 -5.79
CA ARG A 36 -1.53 8.11 -6.91
C ARG A 36 -0.85 8.28 -8.28
N TYR A 37 0.02 9.28 -8.39
CA TYR A 37 0.78 9.50 -9.61
C TYR A 37 1.75 8.34 -9.89
N ARG A 38 2.49 7.87 -8.89
CA ARG A 38 3.37 6.69 -9.03
C ARG A 38 2.58 5.45 -9.42
N ASP A 39 1.42 5.22 -8.81
CA ASP A 39 0.56 4.07 -9.11
C ASP A 39 0.06 4.10 -10.55
N ALA A 40 -0.35 5.27 -11.04
CA ALA A 40 -0.75 5.45 -12.44
C ALA A 40 0.40 5.12 -13.41
N ILE A 41 1.60 5.65 -13.15
CA ILE A 41 2.78 5.38 -13.99
C ILE A 41 3.16 3.91 -13.93
N MET A 42 3.16 3.27 -12.76
CA MET A 42 3.47 1.83 -12.63
C MET A 42 2.47 0.98 -13.42
N ALA A 43 1.18 1.31 -13.38
CA ALA A 43 0.15 0.64 -14.17
C ALA A 43 0.36 0.83 -15.69
N GLU A 44 0.64 2.05 -16.14
CA GLU A 44 0.94 2.31 -17.57
C GLU A 44 2.15 1.50 -18.06
N ARG A 45 3.22 1.44 -17.25
CA ARG A 45 4.42 0.66 -17.61
C ARG A 45 4.16 -0.84 -17.62
N ALA A 46 3.36 -1.35 -16.66
CA ALA A 46 2.96 -2.75 -16.62
C ALA A 46 2.18 -3.14 -17.89
N LEU A 47 1.21 -2.32 -18.30
CA LEU A 47 0.42 -2.57 -19.50
C LEU A 47 1.28 -2.56 -20.77
N ALA A 48 2.20 -1.60 -20.87
CA ALA A 48 3.12 -1.51 -22.01
C ALA A 48 4.07 -2.72 -22.11
N ALA A 49 4.39 -3.36 -20.99
CA ALA A 49 5.25 -4.54 -20.93
C ALA A 49 4.51 -5.86 -21.25
N GLY A 50 3.18 -5.87 -21.26
CA GLY A 50 2.38 -7.09 -21.38
C GLY A 50 2.34 -7.89 -20.07
N PRO A 51 2.20 -9.24 -20.12
CA PRO A 51 2.18 -10.08 -18.92
C PRO A 51 3.43 -9.85 -18.07
N SER A 52 3.25 -9.31 -16.87
CA SER A 52 4.34 -8.85 -16.02
C SER A 52 4.08 -9.14 -14.55
N VAL A 53 5.17 -9.20 -13.77
CA VAL A 53 5.14 -9.29 -12.30
C VAL A 53 5.75 -8.02 -11.74
N LEU A 54 4.99 -7.31 -10.91
CA LEU A 54 5.45 -6.09 -10.26
C LEU A 54 5.86 -6.41 -8.82
N ILE A 55 7.07 -6.00 -8.44
CA ILE A 55 7.54 -6.06 -7.05
C ILE A 55 7.37 -4.66 -6.45
N LEU A 56 6.42 -4.55 -5.51
CA LEU A 56 5.95 -3.26 -4.98
C LEU A 56 5.98 -3.25 -3.45
N GLY A 57 6.03 -2.05 -2.86
CA GLY A 57 5.66 -1.89 -1.46
C GLY A 57 4.17 -2.23 -1.25
N ALA A 58 3.81 -2.82 -0.10
CA ALA A 58 2.44 -3.26 0.16
C ALA A 58 1.39 -2.14 -0.01
N GLY A 59 1.76 -0.89 0.26
CA GLY A 59 0.91 0.28 0.05
C GLY A 59 0.60 0.63 -1.41
N HIS A 60 1.21 -0.06 -2.38
CA HIS A 60 1.01 0.13 -3.82
C HIS A 60 0.31 -1.06 -4.50
N ALA A 61 0.16 -2.19 -3.79
CA ALA A 61 -0.35 -3.43 -4.36
C ALA A 61 -1.83 -3.67 -4.05
N GLY A 62 -2.47 -2.88 -3.18
CA GLY A 62 -3.84 -3.12 -2.75
C GLY A 62 -4.88 -2.89 -3.85
N LYS A 63 -5.83 -3.83 -3.96
CA LYS A 63 -7.06 -3.69 -4.74
C LYS A 63 -7.88 -2.48 -4.26
N GLY A 64 -8.63 -1.89 -5.19
CA GLY A 64 -9.53 -0.75 -4.95
C GLY A 64 -8.89 0.64 -5.07
N ARG A 65 -7.65 0.84 -4.59
CA ARG A 65 -7.03 2.18 -4.56
C ARG A 65 -5.65 2.32 -5.21
N ASP A 66 -4.84 1.26 -5.25
CA ASP A 66 -3.42 1.38 -5.62
C ASP A 66 -3.18 0.98 -7.10
N VAL A 67 -2.04 0.38 -7.45
CA VAL A 67 -1.72 -0.03 -8.83
C VAL A 67 -2.83 -0.86 -9.49
N PRO A 68 -3.46 -1.87 -8.83
CA PRO A 68 -4.56 -2.60 -9.46
C PRO A 68 -5.76 -1.74 -9.83
N ALA A 69 -6.06 -0.70 -9.05
CA ALA A 69 -7.14 0.22 -9.38
C ALA A 69 -6.77 1.17 -10.53
N ALA A 70 -5.48 1.53 -10.66
CA ALA A 70 -5.00 2.26 -11.82
C ALA A 70 -5.05 1.39 -13.08
N LEU A 71 -4.66 0.11 -12.99
CA LEU A 71 -4.79 -0.86 -14.08
C LEU A 71 -6.23 -0.97 -14.58
N GLU A 72 -7.19 -1.21 -13.68
CA GLU A 72 -8.61 -1.32 -14.05
C GLU A 72 -9.17 -0.02 -14.69
N ARG A 73 -8.67 1.15 -14.26
CA ARG A 73 -9.08 2.43 -14.87
C ARG A 73 -8.52 2.63 -16.29
N ILE A 74 -7.28 2.20 -16.53
CA ILE A 74 -6.60 2.40 -17.83
C ILE A 74 -7.05 1.32 -18.83
N ALA A 75 -7.21 0.08 -18.36
CA ALA A 75 -7.61 -1.07 -19.13
C ALA A 75 -8.71 -1.85 -18.37
N PRO A 76 -9.99 -1.46 -18.52
CA PRO A 76 -11.10 -2.15 -17.85
C PRO A 76 -11.14 -3.64 -18.18
N GLY A 77 -11.34 -4.49 -17.17
CA GLY A 77 -11.35 -5.94 -17.32
C GLY A 77 -9.96 -6.58 -17.42
N ILE A 78 -8.87 -5.83 -17.21
CA ILE A 78 -7.53 -6.38 -17.09
C ILE A 78 -7.46 -7.35 -15.91
N GLU A 79 -7.00 -8.58 -16.16
CA GLU A 79 -6.76 -9.51 -15.07
C GLU A 79 -5.52 -9.08 -14.27
N SER A 80 -5.67 -9.00 -12.96
CA SER A 80 -4.56 -8.75 -12.04
C SER A 80 -4.73 -9.61 -10.79
N PHE A 81 -3.62 -10.11 -10.26
CA PHE A 81 -3.58 -10.85 -9.01
C PHE A 81 -2.57 -10.21 -8.08
N SER A 82 -2.98 -9.89 -6.85
CA SER A 82 -2.15 -9.23 -5.86
C SER A 82 -1.89 -10.10 -4.64
N ILE A 83 -0.60 -10.26 -4.32
CA ILE A 83 -0.13 -10.95 -3.11
C ILE A 83 0.53 -9.93 -2.20
N ALA A 84 0.14 -9.90 -0.92
CA ALA A 84 0.87 -9.14 0.10
C ALA A 84 1.74 -10.05 0.95
N LEU A 85 3.02 -9.67 1.09
CA LEU A 85 3.92 -10.30 2.05
C LEU A 85 3.72 -9.65 3.42
N ILE A 86 3.35 -10.47 4.40
CA ILE A 86 3.02 -10.05 5.76
C ILE A 86 4.04 -10.61 6.72
N GLU A 87 4.75 -9.73 7.41
CA GLU A 87 5.66 -10.13 8.49
C GLU A 87 4.84 -10.49 9.74
N VAL A 88 5.03 -11.71 10.25
CA VAL A 88 4.35 -12.16 11.46
C VAL A 88 5.00 -11.58 12.72
N ALA A 89 4.19 -11.47 13.77
CA ALA A 89 4.64 -11.05 15.09
C ALA A 89 4.17 -12.07 16.15
N PRO A 90 4.99 -12.39 17.17
CA PRO A 90 4.62 -13.36 18.21
C PRO A 90 3.32 -13.03 18.93
N GLU A 91 3.02 -11.75 19.09
CA GLU A 91 1.81 -11.23 19.72
C GLU A 91 0.55 -11.32 18.84
N ARG A 92 0.67 -11.77 17.58
CA ARG A 92 -0.43 -11.91 16.61
C ARG A 92 -0.45 -13.32 16.02
N ALA A 93 -1.03 -14.25 16.78
CA ALA A 93 -1.20 -15.65 16.36
C ALA A 93 -2.33 -15.86 15.35
N ASP A 94 -3.35 -15.01 15.36
CA ASP A 94 -4.48 -15.09 14.42
C ASP A 94 -4.17 -14.34 13.11
N PRO A 95 -4.19 -15.02 11.94
CA PRO A 95 -4.06 -14.37 10.63
C PRO A 95 -5.05 -13.21 10.39
N ALA A 96 -6.24 -13.26 10.97
CA ALA A 96 -7.22 -12.17 10.86
C ALA A 96 -6.73 -10.87 11.53
N ALA A 97 -5.86 -10.97 12.54
CA ALA A 97 -5.31 -9.81 13.27
C ALA A 97 -4.37 -8.93 12.43
N TYR A 98 -3.99 -9.36 11.21
CA TYR A 98 -3.14 -8.58 10.32
C TYR A 98 -3.91 -7.56 9.46
N GLY A 99 -5.25 -7.56 9.51
CA GLY A 99 -6.10 -6.44 9.04
C GLY A 99 -6.03 -6.10 7.54
N ARG A 100 -5.37 -6.95 6.74
CA ARG A 100 -5.07 -6.67 5.32
C ARG A 100 -5.83 -7.54 4.32
N GLY A 101 -6.54 -8.58 4.79
CA GLY A 101 -7.13 -9.61 3.92
C GLY A 101 -8.13 -9.10 2.87
N ARG A 102 -8.77 -7.94 3.06
CA ARG A 102 -9.75 -7.41 2.10
C ARG A 102 -9.14 -6.62 0.94
N ARG A 103 -7.84 -6.33 0.96
CA ARG A 103 -7.17 -5.51 -0.07
C ARG A 103 -6.32 -6.32 -1.05
N TYR A 104 -6.10 -7.60 -0.81
CA TYR A 104 -5.23 -8.44 -1.64
C TYR A 104 -5.95 -9.75 -1.93
N ASP A 105 -5.61 -10.40 -3.05
CA ASP A 105 -6.20 -11.69 -3.41
C ASP A 105 -5.59 -12.83 -2.57
N ALA A 106 -4.35 -12.67 -2.13
CA ALA A 106 -3.69 -13.57 -1.20
C ALA A 106 -2.74 -12.85 -0.23
N LEU A 107 -2.54 -13.47 0.93
CA LEU A 107 -1.53 -13.08 1.92
C LEU A 107 -0.48 -14.17 2.02
N TRP A 108 0.79 -13.78 2.00
CA TRP A 108 1.92 -14.66 2.27
C TRP A 108 2.56 -14.24 3.60
N PHE A 109 2.41 -15.06 4.63
CA PHE A 109 3.02 -14.82 5.93
C PHE A 109 4.49 -15.24 5.96
N THR A 110 5.35 -14.36 6.45
CA THR A 110 6.81 -14.53 6.48
C THR A 110 7.37 -14.19 7.86
N PRO A 111 8.50 -14.78 8.29
CA PRO A 111 9.23 -14.30 9.45
C PRO A 111 9.61 -12.82 9.27
N ARG A 112 9.55 -12.04 10.35
CA ARG A 112 9.97 -10.64 10.32
C ARG A 112 11.46 -10.53 9.95
N ALA A 113 11.79 -9.63 9.04
CA ALA A 113 13.18 -9.42 8.60
C ALA A 113 14.06 -8.83 9.72
N SER A 114 13.48 -8.02 10.61
CA SER A 114 14.16 -7.43 11.77
C SER A 114 13.21 -7.29 12.96
N ILE A 115 13.63 -7.70 14.15
CA ILE A 115 12.85 -7.49 15.39
C ILE A 115 12.98 -6.06 15.95
N ALA A 116 13.86 -5.23 15.40
CA ALA A 116 14.03 -3.85 15.82
C ALA A 116 12.79 -3.03 15.47
N ASP A 117 12.37 -2.16 16.39
CA ASP A 117 11.23 -1.27 16.17
C ASP A 117 11.61 -0.11 15.22
N PRO A 118 11.05 -0.05 14.00
CA PRO A 118 11.37 1.00 13.04
C PRO A 118 10.88 2.39 13.48
N CYS A 119 9.93 2.46 14.42
CA CYS A 119 9.38 3.71 14.93
C CYS A 119 10.15 4.29 16.11
N ALA A 120 11.10 3.56 16.70
CA ALA A 120 11.80 3.96 17.92
C ALA A 120 12.49 5.33 17.79
N ALA A 121 13.14 5.60 16.66
CA ALA A 121 13.85 6.85 16.41
C ALA A 121 12.94 8.08 16.28
N PHE A 122 11.64 7.88 16.06
CA PHE A 122 10.68 8.97 15.84
C PHE A 122 9.92 9.34 17.11
N ARG A 123 9.85 8.45 18.12
CA ARG A 123 9.18 8.72 19.40
C ARG A 123 9.88 9.76 20.28
N THR A 124 11.16 10.00 20.07
CA THR A 124 11.96 10.97 20.84
C THR A 124 11.89 12.39 20.28
N ARG A 125 11.14 12.61 19.19
CA ARG A 125 11.00 13.91 18.49
C ARG A 125 9.58 14.48 18.50
N ALA A 126 8.66 13.85 19.24
CA ALA A 126 7.28 14.29 19.40
C ALA A 126 7.13 15.27 20.56
#